data_AF-A0A945K2L8-F1
#
_entry.id   AF-A0A945K2L8-F1
#
_cell.length_a   1.000
_cell.length_b   1.000
_cell.length_c   1.000
_cell.angle_alpha   90.00
_cell.angle_beta   90.00
_cell.angle_gamma   90.00
#
_symmetry.space_group_name_H-M   'P 1'
#
loop_
_entity.id
_entity.type
_entity.pdbx_description
1 polymer ?
#
loop_
_entity_poly.entity_id
_entity_poly.type
_entity_poly.pdbx_seq_one_letter_code
_entity_poly.pdbx_strand_id
1 'polypeptide(L)'
;MDIETAATIPALFLAGETDETAGVEDSKALWRRGRALGAPWTFGIEPETPHRSPEKQIQAHKIAIPWVNAVFRQRLGTNAEPQPVTDHSGWLADLQDGCINSYPSFAGGIREASWLPDETTAHGWRFVTGFSP
;
A
#
# COMPACT_ATOMS: atom_id res chain seq x y z
N MET A 1 1.47 -20.39 3.98
CA MET A 1 2.01 -19.37 4.90
C MET A 1 0.83 -18.86 5.70
N ASP A 2 0.91 -18.88 7.03
CA ASP A 2 -0.12 -18.26 7.87
C ASP A 2 -0.01 -16.72 7.80
N ILE A 3 -1.06 -16.02 8.26
CA ILE A 3 -1.14 -14.57 8.12
C ILE A 3 -0.16 -13.82 9.05
N GLU A 4 0.23 -14.42 10.18
CA GLU A 4 1.17 -13.81 11.11
C GLU A 4 2.57 -13.76 10.49
N THR A 5 3.00 -14.85 9.87
CA THR A 5 4.24 -14.91 9.09
C THR A 5 4.19 -13.93 7.91
N ALA A 6 3.08 -13.91 7.16
CA ALA A 6 2.91 -13.00 6.03
C ALA A 6 2.94 -11.52 6.45
N ALA A 7 2.40 -11.19 7.62
CA ALA A 7 2.35 -9.83 8.15
C ALA A 7 3.75 -9.20 8.39
N THR A 8 4.81 -10.01 8.43
CA THR A 8 6.20 -9.53 8.54
C THR A 8 6.80 -9.07 7.20
N ILE A 9 6.11 -9.34 6.09
CA ILE A 9 6.57 -9.04 4.73
C ILE A 9 5.76 -7.86 4.20
N PRO A 10 6.39 -6.72 3.83
CA PRO A 10 5.68 -5.64 3.15
C PRO A 10 5.00 -6.12 1.88
N ALA A 11 3.79 -5.64 1.62
CA ALA A 11 3.02 -6.00 0.45
C ALA A 11 2.30 -4.78 -0.12
N LEU A 12 2.26 -4.70 -1.46
CA LEU A 12 1.47 -3.73 -2.20
C LEU A 12 0.38 -4.49 -2.96
N PHE A 13 -0.87 -4.12 -2.70
CA PHE A 13 -2.06 -4.63 -3.37
C PHE A 13 -2.70 -3.49 -4.16
N LEU A 14 -2.86 -3.68 -5.46
CA LEU A 14 -3.65 -2.80 -6.32
C LEU A 14 -4.75 -3.65 -6.95
N ALA A 15 -5.98 -3.15 -6.91
CA ALA A 15 -7.13 -3.84 -7.48
C ALA A 15 -7.87 -2.89 -8.43
N GLY A 16 -8.32 -3.39 -9.57
CA GLY A 16 -9.16 -2.62 -10.47
C GLY A 16 -10.59 -2.54 -9.96
N GLU A 17 -11.19 -1.35 -9.92
CA GLU A 17 -12.56 -1.14 -9.42
C GLU A 17 -13.61 -2.00 -10.13
N THR A 18 -13.43 -2.24 -11.43
CA THR A 18 -14.36 -3.01 -12.27
C THR A 18 -13.85 -4.42 -12.57
N ASP A 19 -12.90 -4.91 -11.77
CA ASP A 19 -12.38 -6.27 -11.88
C ASP A 19 -13.37 -7.31 -11.33
N GLU A 20 -14.04 -8.03 -12.24
CA GLU A 20 -14.95 -9.13 -11.90
C GLU A 20 -14.23 -10.51 -11.81
N THR A 21 -12.93 -10.56 -12.09
CA THR A 21 -12.15 -11.81 -12.18
C THR A 21 -11.32 -12.07 -10.93
N ALA A 22 -10.54 -11.09 -10.50
CA ALA A 22 -9.72 -11.17 -9.29
C ALA A 22 -10.39 -10.33 -8.20
N GLY A 23 -11.10 -11.00 -7.28
CA GLY A 23 -11.96 -10.35 -6.29
C GLY A 23 -11.27 -9.21 -5.53
N VAL A 24 -11.72 -7.98 -5.80
CA VAL A 24 -11.36 -6.76 -5.05
C VAL A 24 -11.60 -6.96 -3.55
N GLU A 25 -12.76 -7.56 -3.22
CA GLU A 25 -13.17 -7.80 -1.83
C GLU A 25 -12.27 -8.80 -1.10
N ASP A 26 -11.79 -9.85 -1.77
CA ASP A 26 -10.87 -10.81 -1.16
C ASP A 26 -9.52 -10.16 -0.86
N SER A 27 -8.99 -9.38 -1.81
CA SER A 27 -7.74 -8.63 -1.62
C SER A 27 -7.87 -7.59 -0.51
N LYS A 28 -9.00 -6.89 -0.45
CA LYS A 28 -9.32 -5.92 0.61
C LYS A 28 -9.47 -6.60 1.97
N ALA A 29 -10.12 -7.75 2.04
CA ALA A 29 -10.30 -8.53 3.26
C ALA A 29 -8.95 -9.05 3.79
N LEU A 30 -8.09 -9.56 2.90
CA LEU A 30 -6.73 -9.96 3.26
C LEU A 30 -5.94 -8.75 3.79
N TRP A 31 -5.95 -7.64 3.06
CA TRP A 31 -5.24 -6.43 3.45
C TRP A 31 -5.68 -5.93 4.84
N ARG A 32 -7.00 -5.85 5.10
CA ARG A 32 -7.55 -5.45 6.41
C ARG A 32 -7.04 -6.32 7.54
N ARG A 33 -7.02 -7.64 7.34
CA ARG A 33 -6.52 -8.58 8.35
C ARG A 33 -5.04 -8.37 8.65
N GLY A 34 -4.22 -8.12 7.63
CA GLY A 34 -2.80 -7.80 7.84
C GLY A 34 -2.60 -6.46 8.54
N ARG A 35 -3.33 -5.41 8.14
CA ARG A 35 -3.24 -4.09 8.80
C ARG A 35 -3.69 -4.14 10.26
N ALA A 36 -4.70 -4.94 10.60
CA ALA A 36 -5.09 -5.18 11.98
C ALA A 36 -3.95 -5.79 12.83
N LEU A 37 -3.06 -6.57 12.22
CA LEU A 37 -1.84 -7.13 12.83
C LEU A 37 -0.64 -6.17 12.76
N GLY A 38 -0.78 -5.01 12.13
CA GLY A 38 0.31 -4.06 11.92
C GLY A 38 1.23 -4.34 10.75
N ALA A 39 0.81 -5.18 9.81
CA ALA A 39 1.61 -5.52 8.63
C ALA A 39 1.86 -4.27 7.76
N PRO A 40 3.09 -4.00 7.28
CA PRO A 40 3.39 -2.84 6.43
C PRO A 40 2.83 -3.02 5.01
N TRP A 41 1.50 -3.00 4.89
CA TRP A 41 0.75 -3.36 3.68
C TRP A 41 0.01 -2.14 3.12
N THR A 42 0.11 -1.97 1.81
CA THR A 42 -0.61 -0.95 1.04
C THR A 42 -1.74 -1.61 0.27
N PHE A 43 -2.94 -1.03 0.31
CA PHE A 43 -4.02 -1.37 -0.61
C PHE A 43 -4.52 -0.12 -1.32
N GLY A 44 -4.84 -0.25 -2.60
CA GLY A 44 -5.44 0.81 -3.40
C GLY A 44 -6.39 0.22 -4.44
N ILE A 45 -7.46 0.97 -4.74
CA ILE A 45 -8.40 0.63 -5.81
C ILE A 45 -8.16 1.61 -6.95
N GLU A 46 -7.90 1.09 -8.14
CA GLU A 46 -7.74 1.87 -9.37
C GLU A 46 -9.12 2.13 -9.98
N PRO A 47 -9.57 3.39 -10.06
CA PRO A 47 -10.91 3.71 -10.53
C PRO A 47 -11.07 3.34 -12.01
N GLU A 48 -12.28 2.88 -12.37
CA GLU A 48 -12.68 2.52 -13.74
C GLU A 48 -11.76 1.49 -14.41
N THR A 49 -11.09 0.66 -13.60
CA THR A 49 -10.03 -0.24 -14.07
C THR A 49 -10.50 -1.70 -14.05
N PRO A 50 -10.49 -2.41 -15.20
CA PRO A 50 -10.81 -3.83 -15.25
C PRO A 50 -9.59 -4.68 -14.86
N HIS A 51 -9.76 -6.01 -14.84
CA HIS A 51 -8.68 -6.97 -14.53
C HIS A 51 -7.37 -6.74 -15.31
N ARG A 52 -7.48 -6.30 -16.57
CA ARG A 52 -6.33 -5.98 -17.42
C ARG A 52 -6.59 -4.72 -18.21
N SER A 53 -5.77 -3.70 -17.94
CA SER A 53 -5.69 -2.48 -18.75
C SER A 53 -4.23 -2.06 -18.89
N PRO A 54 -3.64 -2.12 -20.10
CA PRO A 54 -2.24 -1.71 -20.32
C PRO A 54 -1.97 -0.26 -19.89
N GLU A 55 -2.94 0.64 -20.11
CA GLU A 55 -2.82 2.05 -19.74
C GLU A 55 -2.76 2.22 -18.23
N LYS A 56 -3.64 1.53 -17.49
CA LYS A 56 -3.66 1.55 -16.02
C LYS A 56 -2.42 0.85 -15.44
N GLN A 57 -1.94 -0.21 -16.08
CA GLN A 57 -0.69 -0.86 -15.70
C GLN A 57 0.51 0.10 -15.75
N ILE A 58 0.58 0.97 -16.78
CA ILE A 58 1.62 2.02 -16.85
C ILE A 58 1.44 3.04 -15.72
N GLN A 59 0.21 3.39 -15.37
CA GLN A 59 -0.08 4.28 -14.24
C GLN A 59 0.33 3.65 -12.90
N ALA A 60 0.05 2.37 -12.68
CA ALA A 60 0.44 1.62 -11.49
C ALA A 60 1.96 1.64 -11.24
N HIS A 61 2.79 1.79 -12.28
CA HIS A 61 4.25 1.98 -12.10
C HIS A 61 4.60 3.24 -11.28
N LYS A 62 3.72 4.25 -11.23
CA LYS A 62 3.89 5.47 -10.43
C LYS A 62 3.90 5.22 -8.92
N ILE A 63 3.32 4.10 -8.47
CA ILE A 63 3.45 3.65 -7.08
C ILE A 63 4.34 2.41 -6.97
N ALA A 64 4.20 1.41 -7.85
CA ALA A 64 4.84 0.12 -7.66
C ALA A 64 6.38 0.20 -7.63
N ILE A 65 6.98 0.92 -8.58
CA ILE A 65 8.44 1.08 -8.65
C ILE A 65 8.99 1.87 -7.45
N PRO A 66 8.49 3.08 -7.12
CA PRO A 66 8.99 3.80 -5.96
C PRO A 66 8.71 3.07 -4.64
N TRP A 67 7.60 2.34 -4.53
CA TRP A 67 7.27 1.55 -3.35
C TRP A 67 8.28 0.43 -3.11
N VAL A 68 8.59 -0.35 -4.14
CA VAL A 68 9.61 -1.41 -4.05
C VAL A 68 10.97 -0.82 -3.69
N ASN A 69 11.37 0.27 -4.34
CA ASN A 69 12.63 0.95 -4.04
C ASN A 69 12.69 1.45 -2.59
N ALA A 70 11.60 2.03 -2.07
CA ALA A 70 11.54 2.53 -0.71
C ALA A 70 11.59 1.41 0.33
N VAL A 71 10.86 0.31 0.10
CA VAL A 71 10.93 -0.89 0.94
C VAL A 71 12.35 -1.47 0.95
N PHE A 72 13.02 -1.54 -0.20
CA PHE A 72 14.41 -2.01 -0.25
C PHE A 72 15.37 -1.10 0.51
N ARG A 73 15.23 0.22 0.41
CA ARG A 73 16.05 1.17 1.19
C ARG A 73 15.88 0.95 2.70
N GLN A 74 14.65 0.74 3.16
CA GLN A 74 14.38 0.47 4.57
C GLN A 74 14.95 -0.89 5.00
N ARG A 75 14.83 -1.92 4.14
CA ARG A 75 15.34 -3.27 4.43
C ARG A 75 16.85 -3.38 4.41
N LEU A 76 17.57 -2.69 3.53
CA LEU A 76 19.02 -2.92 3.39
C LEU A 76 19.85 -2.24 4.49
N GLY A 77 19.27 -1.30 5.25
CA GLY A 77 19.95 -0.58 6.31
C GLY A 77 21.28 0.07 5.84
N THR A 78 22.17 0.35 6.78
CA THR A 78 23.51 0.92 6.47
C THR A 78 24.57 -0.15 6.19
N ASN A 79 24.35 -1.38 6.65
CA ASN A 79 25.35 -2.47 6.60
C ASN A 79 25.02 -3.55 5.56
N ALA A 80 24.05 -3.29 4.67
CA ALA A 80 23.55 -4.24 3.66
C ALA A 80 22.92 -5.54 4.22
N GLU A 81 22.66 -5.61 5.54
CA GLU A 81 21.94 -6.71 6.16
C GLU A 81 20.42 -6.45 6.14
N PRO A 82 19.59 -7.44 5.75
CA PRO A 82 18.14 -7.30 5.76
C PRO A 82 17.57 -6.97 7.15
N GLN A 83 16.95 -5.81 7.28
CA GLN A 83 16.25 -5.32 8.45
C GLN A 83 14.73 -5.52 8.31
N PRO A 84 14.01 -5.74 9.42
CA PRO A 84 12.55 -5.71 9.42
C PRO A 84 12.02 -4.33 8.99
N VAL A 85 10.94 -4.33 8.22
CA VAL A 85 10.15 -3.11 7.98
C VAL A 85 9.05 -3.11 9.03
N THR A 86 8.96 -2.02 9.78
CA THR A 86 7.90 -1.83 10.78
C THR A 86 6.96 -0.74 10.32
N ASP A 87 5.70 -0.81 10.75
CA ASP A 87 4.70 0.16 10.35
C ASP A 87 4.73 1.46 11.15
N HIS A 88 5.65 1.59 12.12
CA HIS A 88 5.82 2.78 12.98
C HIS A 88 6.56 3.96 12.32
N SER A 89 6.86 3.84 11.03
CA SER A 89 7.46 4.91 10.23
C SER A 89 6.84 4.93 8.84
N GLY A 90 7.05 6.01 8.08
CA GLY A 90 6.45 6.20 6.77
C GLY A 90 5.17 7.05 6.82
N TRP A 91 4.25 6.73 5.92
CA TRP A 91 3.02 7.46 5.66
C TRP A 91 1.82 6.52 5.74
N LEU A 92 0.65 7.11 5.99
CA LEU A 92 -0.63 6.42 6.09
C LEU A 92 -1.62 7.08 5.14
N ALA A 93 -2.45 6.24 4.52
CA ALA A 93 -3.48 6.65 3.58
C ALA A 93 -4.85 6.08 3.98
N ASP A 94 -5.85 6.93 4.08
CA ASP A 94 -7.24 6.52 4.29
C ASP A 94 -7.90 6.19 2.94
N LEU A 95 -8.49 5.00 2.85
CA LEU A 95 -9.19 4.54 1.65
C LEU A 95 -10.54 5.22 1.40
N GLN A 96 -11.09 5.94 2.38
CA GLN A 96 -12.41 6.55 2.27
C GLN A 96 -12.36 7.93 1.62
N ASP A 97 -11.47 8.80 2.10
CA ASP A 97 -11.35 10.19 1.67
C ASP A 97 -10.02 10.51 0.97
N GLY A 98 -9.12 9.52 0.90
CA GLY A 98 -7.82 9.69 0.29
C GLY A 98 -6.84 10.51 1.11
N CYS A 99 -7.14 10.85 2.37
CA CYS A 99 -6.23 11.57 3.26
C CYS A 99 -4.91 10.83 3.40
N ILE A 100 -3.80 11.51 3.09
CA ILE A 100 -2.46 11.01 3.32
C ILE A 100 -1.74 11.87 4.36
N ASN A 101 -1.01 11.24 5.27
CA ASN A 101 -0.19 11.95 6.23
C ASN A 101 0.97 11.07 6.70
N SER A 102 2.01 11.70 7.24
CA SER A 102 3.05 10.96 7.95
C SER A 102 2.44 10.18 9.12
N TYR A 103 3.01 9.02 9.44
CA TYR A 103 2.55 8.19 10.57
C TYR A 103 2.28 8.99 11.86
N PRO A 104 3.18 9.88 12.36
CA PRO A 104 2.93 10.63 13.60
C PRO A 104 1.84 11.70 13.48
N SER A 105 1.46 12.11 12.26
CA SER A 105 0.47 13.16 12.02
C SER A 105 -0.86 12.63 11.51
N PHE A 106 -1.00 11.31 11.37
CA PHE A 106 -2.21 10.70 10.85
C PHE A 106 -3.29 10.63 11.94
N ALA A 107 -4.42 11.31 11.70
CA ALA A 107 -5.51 11.41 12.66
C ALA A 107 -6.49 10.21 12.62
N GLY A 108 -6.43 9.38 11.56
CA GLY A 108 -7.31 8.23 11.36
C GLY A 108 -6.85 6.95 12.07
N GLY A 109 -7.57 5.86 11.84
CA GLY A 109 -7.22 4.54 12.36
C GLY A 109 -5.94 3.98 11.74
N ILE A 110 -4.80 4.06 12.45
CA ILE A 110 -3.50 3.59 11.96
C ILE A 110 -3.55 2.13 11.44
N ARG A 111 -4.24 1.25 12.16
CA ARG A 111 -4.41 -0.18 11.83
C ARG A 111 -5.48 -0.45 10.76
N GLU A 112 -6.14 0.60 10.28
CA GLU A 112 -7.18 0.56 9.24
C GLU A 112 -6.73 1.30 7.98
N ALA A 113 -5.65 2.08 8.04
CA ALA A 113 -5.08 2.82 6.93
C ALA A 113 -4.06 2.00 6.15
N SER A 114 -3.89 2.33 4.87
CA SER A 114 -2.84 1.78 4.02
C SER A 114 -1.49 2.33 4.47
N TRP A 115 -0.54 1.45 4.75
CA TRP A 115 0.83 1.87 5.06
C TRP A 115 1.59 2.17 3.77
N LEU A 116 2.38 3.23 3.76
CA LEU A 116 3.18 3.68 2.63
C LEU A 116 4.61 3.97 3.11
N PRO A 117 5.66 3.47 2.43
CA PRO A 117 7.04 3.61 2.91
C PRO A 117 7.51 5.06 3.13
N ASP A 118 7.06 5.99 2.29
CA ASP A 118 7.51 7.38 2.27
C ASP A 118 6.48 8.32 1.61
N GLU A 119 6.77 9.62 1.59
CA GLU A 119 5.90 10.64 1.00
C GLU A 119 5.70 10.44 -0.51
N THR A 120 6.74 10.03 -1.22
CA THR A 120 6.69 9.82 -2.67
C THR A 120 5.68 8.72 -3.02
N THR A 121 5.73 7.62 -2.25
CA THR A 121 4.78 6.52 -2.43
C THR A 121 3.37 6.90 -2.01
N ALA A 122 3.19 7.76 -1.01
CA ALA A 122 1.89 8.26 -0.61
C ALA A 122 1.20 9.11 -1.69
N HIS A 123 1.95 10.01 -2.34
CA HIS A 123 1.44 10.75 -3.48
C HIS A 123 1.19 9.85 -4.70
N GLY A 124 2.06 8.87 -4.95
CA GLY A 124 1.85 7.88 -6.00
C GLY A 124 0.58 7.06 -5.79
N TRP A 125 0.31 6.66 -4.54
CA TRP A 125 -0.93 6.00 -4.15
C TRP A 125 -2.14 6.87 -4.43
N ARG A 126 -2.14 8.10 -3.92
CA ARG A 126 -3.27 9.03 -4.09
C ARG A 126 -3.59 9.28 -5.56
N PHE A 127 -2.55 9.42 -6.40
CA PHE A 127 -2.68 9.55 -7.86
C PHE A 127 -3.31 8.31 -8.50
N VAL A 128 -2.80 7.11 -8.20
CA VAL A 128 -3.26 5.85 -8.79
C VAL A 128 -4.69 5.52 -8.37
N THR A 129 -5.09 5.87 -7.15
CA THR A 129 -6.46 5.65 -6.65
C THR A 129 -7.43 6.78 -6.99
N GLY A 130 -6.99 7.79 -7.76
CA GLY A 130 -7.86 8.86 -8.26
C GLY A 130 -8.35 9.86 -7.22
N PHE A 131 -7.74 9.90 -6.02
CA PHE A 131 -8.05 10.94 -5.04
C PHE A 131 -7.41 12.26 -5.49
N SER A 132 -8.22 13.31 -5.57
CA SER A 132 -7.71 14.65 -5.90
C SER A 132 -6.95 15.26 -4.70
N PRO A 133 -5.93 16.11 -4.94
CA PRO A 133 -5.19 16.77 -3.86
C PRO A 133 -6.06 17.66 -2.98
#